data_AF-A0A533W2H2-F1
#
_entry.id   AF-A0A533W2H2-F1
#
_cell.length_a   1.000
_cell.length_b   1.000
_cell.length_c   1.000
_cell.angle_alpha   90.00
_cell.angle_beta   90.00
_cell.angle_gamma   90.00
#
_symmetry.space_group_name_H-M   'P 1'
#
loop_
_entity.id
_entity.type
_entity.pdbx_description
1 polymer ?
#
loop_
_entity_poly.entity_id
_entity_poly.type
_entity_poly.pdbx_seq_one_letter_code
_entity_poly.pdbx_strand_id
1 'polypeptide(L)'
;MGTPIFYYFDAKTNGEFLAYRSYGESEEVQLVESASNAAFIYAPVIRVKKMPKELESRNEFEDKFLAVEVEDLGSLVKVGAYKMLFEEPPLPLFGFKNGANWILGAFARIDDYEEASLFFYTRMSGEPPAGFVRYSPAKTAETAFSKKTDEHGFVYIKVVKLAEKHPLVQF
;
A
#
# COMPACT_ATOMS: atom_id res chain seq x y z
N MET A 1 -6.17 -14.09 20.46
CA MET A 1 -6.90 -13.71 19.24
C MET A 1 -7.46 -12.31 19.41
N GLY A 2 -6.80 -11.33 18.80
CA GLY A 2 -7.36 -9.99 18.64
C GLY A 2 -8.44 -10.02 17.57
N THR A 3 -9.55 -9.32 17.78
CA THR A 3 -10.56 -9.13 16.73
C THR A 3 -10.32 -7.78 16.07
N PRO A 4 -10.08 -7.71 14.75
CA PRO A 4 -9.91 -6.42 14.07
C PRO A 4 -11.20 -5.60 14.19
N ILE A 5 -11.06 -4.32 14.54
CA ILE A 5 -12.18 -3.37 14.61
C ILE A 5 -12.02 -2.38 13.46
N PHE A 6 -13.02 -2.32 12.59
CA PHE A 6 -13.07 -1.37 11.50
C PHE A 6 -13.88 -0.14 11.90
N TYR A 7 -13.27 1.03 11.76
CA TYR A 7 -13.94 2.32 11.91
C TYR A 7 -14.16 2.93 10.52
N TYR A 8 -15.30 3.58 10.34
CA TYR A 8 -15.64 4.28 9.10
C TYR A 8 -16.18 5.67 9.40
N PHE A 9 -16.05 6.57 8.43
CA PHE A 9 -16.65 7.90 8.47
C PHE A 9 -16.97 8.34 7.04
N ASP A 10 -17.98 9.21 6.89
CA ASP A 10 -18.31 9.79 5.60
C ASP A 10 -17.33 10.92 5.27
N ALA A 11 -16.37 10.63 4.39
CA ALA A 11 -15.43 11.62 3.90
C ALA A 11 -16.09 12.56 2.88
N LYS A 12 -16.01 13.87 3.10
CA LYS A 12 -16.54 14.89 2.16
C LYS A 12 -15.65 15.10 0.94
N THR A 13 -14.37 14.82 1.07
CA THR A 13 -13.35 14.97 0.03
C THR A 13 -12.49 13.73 -0.01
N ASN A 14 -11.93 13.45 -1.18
CA ASN A 14 -10.88 12.46 -1.29
C ASN A 14 -9.53 13.09 -0.90
N GLY A 15 -8.58 12.24 -0.52
CA GLY A 15 -7.21 12.64 -0.28
C GLY A 15 -6.31 11.41 -0.25
N GLU A 16 -5.02 11.64 -0.43
CA GLU A 16 -4.01 10.60 -0.47
C GLU A 16 -3.41 10.30 0.91
N PHE A 17 -3.56 11.24 1.85
CA PHE A 17 -3.11 11.13 3.25
C PHE A 17 -4.11 11.75 4.21
N LEU A 18 -4.18 11.20 5.41
CA LEU A 18 -4.73 11.86 6.59
C LEU A 18 -3.60 12.63 7.28
N ALA A 19 -3.69 13.95 7.31
CA ALA A 19 -2.74 14.83 7.99
C ALA A 19 -3.27 15.17 9.39
N TYR A 20 -2.42 15.02 10.40
CA TYR A 20 -2.71 15.34 11.79
C TYR A 20 -1.63 16.26 12.36
N ARG A 21 -2.03 17.27 13.12
CA ARG A 21 -1.14 18.09 13.94
C ARG A 21 -1.83 18.48 15.24
N SER A 22 -1.08 18.42 16.34
CA SER A 22 -1.44 19.09 17.59
C SER A 22 -0.58 20.34 17.75
N TYR A 23 -1.20 21.47 18.09
CA TYR A 23 -0.49 22.71 18.40
C TYR A 23 -1.20 23.46 19.54
N GLY A 24 -0.49 23.66 20.65
CA GLY A 24 -1.09 24.24 21.86
C GLY A 24 -2.24 23.37 22.38
N GLU A 25 -3.43 23.96 22.50
CA GLU A 25 -4.66 23.29 22.92
C GLU A 25 -5.58 22.91 21.73
N SER A 26 -5.08 22.99 20.49
CA SER A 26 -5.85 22.73 19.28
C SER A 26 -5.31 21.52 18.51
N GLU A 27 -6.24 20.80 17.90
CA GLU A 27 -5.93 19.71 16.96
C GLU A 27 -6.50 20.04 15.58
N GLU A 28 -5.74 19.66 14.55
CA GLU A 28 -6.13 19.84 13.16
C GLU A 28 -6.01 18.49 12.43
N VAL A 29 -7.11 18.09 11.79
CA VAL A 29 -7.19 16.86 10.98
C VAL A 29 -7.77 17.19 9.62
N GLN A 30 -7.08 16.77 8.56
CA GLN A 30 -7.53 16.99 7.19
C GLN A 30 -7.05 15.90 6.23
N LEU A 31 -7.85 15.62 5.20
CA LEU A 31 -7.45 14.82 4.06
C LEU A 31 -6.71 15.70 3.05
N VAL A 32 -5.55 15.25 2.59
CA VAL A 32 -4.69 16.01 1.67
C VAL A 32 -4.14 15.14 0.55
N GLU A 33 -3.84 15.75 -0.60
CA GLU A 33 -3.30 15.08 -1.79
C GLU A 33 -1.79 14.77 -1.69
N SER A 34 -1.06 15.47 -0.82
CA SER A 34 0.39 15.30 -0.65
C SER A 34 0.83 15.52 0.80
N ALA A 35 1.87 14.79 1.22
CA ALA A 35 2.54 14.95 2.49
C ALA A 35 3.80 15.82 2.32
N SER A 36 3.60 17.13 2.21
CA SER A 36 4.66 18.12 1.94
C SER A 36 4.94 19.08 3.10
N ASN A 37 4.03 19.20 4.08
CA ASN A 37 4.18 20.09 5.21
C ASN A 37 4.69 19.34 6.44
N ALA A 38 5.96 19.57 6.79
CA ALA A 38 6.62 18.91 7.91
C ALA A 38 6.00 19.21 9.30
N ALA A 39 5.08 20.17 9.41
CA ALA A 39 4.35 20.41 10.66
C ALA A 39 3.29 19.34 10.96
N PHE A 40 2.94 18.48 10.00
CA PHE A 40 1.94 17.43 10.14
C PHE A 40 2.58 16.04 10.19
N ILE A 41 1.93 15.14 10.91
CA ILE A 41 2.11 13.70 10.82
C ILE A 41 1.11 13.17 9.80
N TYR A 42 1.54 12.22 8.96
CA TYR A 42 0.73 11.72 7.86
C TYR A 42 0.51 10.22 7.96
N ALA A 43 -0.74 9.80 7.79
CA ALA A 43 -1.11 8.40 7.55
C ALA A 43 -1.52 8.23 6.08
N PRO A 44 -0.89 7.33 5.29
CA PRO A 44 -1.27 7.11 3.90
C PRO A 44 -2.66 6.48 3.79
N VAL A 45 -3.48 7.01 2.87
CA VAL A 45 -4.76 6.40 2.49
C VAL A 45 -4.50 5.38 1.38
N ILE A 46 -4.81 4.11 1.64
CA ILE A 46 -4.71 3.01 0.67
C ILE A 46 -6.11 2.73 0.13
N ARG A 47 -6.32 2.95 -1.17
CA ARG A 47 -7.63 2.72 -1.79
C ARG A 47 -7.72 1.27 -2.23
N VAL A 48 -8.74 0.58 -1.74
CA VAL A 48 -9.03 -0.83 -2.07
C VAL A 48 -10.30 -0.88 -2.92
N LYS A 49 -10.29 -1.69 -3.98
CA LYS A 49 -11.50 -1.88 -4.80
C LYS A 49 -12.60 -2.60 -4.02
N LYS A 50 -12.17 -3.53 -3.16
CA LYS A 50 -13.06 -4.33 -2.32
C LYS A 50 -12.28 -4.90 -1.14
N MET A 51 -12.88 -4.88 0.04
CA MET A 51 -12.33 -5.59 1.19
C MET A 51 -12.56 -7.11 1.08
N PRO A 52 -11.61 -7.95 1.52
CA PRO A 52 -11.82 -9.37 1.67
C PRO A 52 -13.02 -9.66 2.59
N LYS A 53 -13.87 -10.61 2.23
CA LYS A 53 -15.03 -11.00 3.04
C LYS A 53 -14.62 -11.63 4.37
N GLU A 54 -13.43 -12.19 4.41
CA GLU A 54 -12.79 -12.75 5.59
C GLU A 54 -12.54 -11.67 6.65
N LEU A 55 -12.30 -10.41 6.25
CA LEU A 55 -12.25 -9.28 7.17
C LEU A 55 -13.64 -8.80 7.61
N GLU A 56 -14.69 -9.11 6.85
CA GLU A 56 -16.08 -8.78 7.18
C GLU A 56 -16.72 -9.78 8.16
N SER A 57 -16.10 -10.95 8.38
CA SER A 57 -16.65 -12.05 9.19
C SER A 57 -15.69 -12.50 10.28
N ARG A 58 -16.22 -13.02 11.40
CA ARG A 58 -15.42 -13.53 12.54
C ARG A 58 -14.75 -14.89 12.26
N ASN A 59 -14.42 -15.19 11.02
CA ASN A 59 -13.84 -16.48 10.68
C ASN A 59 -12.35 -16.49 11.05
N GLU A 60 -11.86 -17.63 11.51
CA GLU A 60 -10.42 -17.84 11.69
C GLU A 60 -9.73 -17.67 10.34
N PHE A 61 -8.62 -16.91 10.31
CA PHE A 61 -7.75 -16.88 9.15
C PHE A 61 -7.12 -18.27 9.04
N GLU A 62 -7.53 -19.08 8.05
CA GLU A 62 -6.68 -20.21 7.63
C GLU A 62 -5.30 -19.65 7.23
N ASP A 63 -4.22 -20.43 7.33
CA ASP A 63 -2.78 -20.09 7.12
C ASP A 63 -2.40 -19.47 5.74
N LYS A 64 -3.31 -18.79 5.07
CA LYS A 64 -3.23 -18.25 3.71
C LYS A 64 -3.22 -16.72 3.76
N PHE A 65 -2.42 -16.12 2.89
CA PHE A 65 -2.43 -14.66 2.73
C PHE A 65 -3.75 -14.22 2.13
N LEU A 66 -4.45 -13.28 2.79
CA LEU A 66 -5.63 -12.67 2.19
C LEU A 66 -5.20 -11.66 1.13
N ALA A 67 -5.69 -11.85 -0.09
CA ALA A 67 -5.39 -10.97 -1.20
C ALA A 67 -6.35 -9.77 -1.21
N VAL A 68 -5.79 -8.55 -1.21
CA VAL A 68 -6.55 -7.29 -1.24
C VAL A 68 -6.25 -6.56 -2.53
N GLU A 69 -7.26 -6.37 -3.38
CA GLU A 69 -7.08 -5.61 -4.62
C GLU A 69 -7.14 -4.10 -4.33
N VAL A 70 -6.04 -3.40 -4.61
CA VAL A 70 -5.99 -1.94 -4.55
C VAL A 70 -6.46 -1.31 -5.87
N GLU A 71 -6.91 -0.05 -5.81
CA GLU A 71 -7.42 0.65 -6.99
C GLU A 71 -6.34 0.89 -8.05
N ASP A 72 -5.14 1.28 -7.62
CA ASP A 72 -4.07 1.75 -8.49
C ASP A 72 -2.65 1.51 -7.94
N LEU A 73 -1.66 1.88 -8.75
CA LEU A 73 -0.24 1.80 -8.39
C LEU A 73 0.12 2.71 -7.21
N GLY A 74 -0.53 3.86 -7.05
CA GLY A 74 -0.28 4.79 -5.96
C GLY A 74 -0.65 4.18 -4.60
N SER A 75 -1.80 3.52 -4.53
CA SER A 75 -2.23 2.77 -3.35
C SER A 75 -1.30 1.61 -3.05
N LEU A 76 -0.85 0.87 -4.07
CA LEU A 76 0.10 -0.23 -3.88
C LEU A 76 1.46 0.26 -3.38
N VAL A 77 1.98 1.36 -3.94
CA VAL A 77 3.30 1.87 -3.57
C VAL A 77 3.30 2.41 -2.14
N LYS A 78 2.19 2.97 -1.65
CA LYS A 78 2.04 3.36 -0.24
C LYS A 78 2.14 2.14 0.70
N VAL A 79 1.56 1.00 0.32
CA VAL A 79 1.77 -0.27 1.04
C VAL A 79 3.24 -0.69 0.98
N GLY A 80 3.90 -0.55 -0.17
CA GLY A 80 5.33 -0.83 -0.26
C GLY A 80 6.18 0.09 0.63
N ALA A 81 5.78 1.36 0.75
CA ALA A 81 6.56 2.41 1.41
C ALA A 81 6.30 2.56 2.91
N TYR A 82 5.23 1.98 3.48
CA TYR A 82 4.82 2.33 4.86
C TYR A 82 5.92 2.08 5.90
N LYS A 83 6.75 1.04 5.71
CA LYS A 83 7.89 0.72 6.58
C LYS A 83 8.91 1.85 6.68
N MET A 84 9.01 2.70 5.67
CA MET A 84 9.89 3.87 5.69
C MET A 84 9.48 4.90 6.74
N LEU A 85 8.20 4.93 7.16
CA LEU A 85 7.74 5.76 8.28
C LEU A 85 8.36 5.34 9.61
N PHE A 86 8.85 4.10 9.70
CA PHE A 86 9.50 3.51 10.86
C PHE A 86 11.02 3.35 10.65
N GLU A 87 11.60 4.12 9.72
CA GLU A 87 13.02 4.05 9.36
C GLU A 87 13.49 2.66 8.86
N GLU A 88 12.55 1.83 8.41
CA GLU A 88 12.81 0.52 7.81
C GLU A 88 12.84 0.59 6.27
N PRO A 89 13.55 -0.34 5.60
CA PRO A 89 13.54 -0.40 4.14
C PRO A 89 12.12 -0.69 3.62
N PRO A 90 11.74 -0.15 2.44
CA PRO A 90 10.45 -0.43 1.83
C PRO A 90 10.30 -1.91 1.47
N LEU A 91 9.07 -2.40 1.52
CA LEU A 91 8.71 -3.73 1.07
C LEU A 91 8.84 -3.82 -0.46
N PRO A 92 9.47 -4.87 -1.01
CA PRO A 92 9.52 -5.06 -2.45
C PRO A 92 8.12 -5.35 -3.02
N LEU A 93 7.91 -4.97 -4.28
CA LEU A 93 6.75 -5.37 -5.06
C LEU A 93 7.07 -6.63 -5.86
N PHE A 94 6.23 -7.64 -5.79
CA PHE A 94 6.36 -8.89 -6.52
C PHE A 94 5.47 -8.88 -7.76
N GLY A 95 6.07 -9.08 -8.92
CA GLY A 95 5.41 -9.13 -10.22
C GLY A 95 5.36 -10.55 -10.78
N PHE A 96 4.18 -11.05 -11.14
CA PHE A 96 4.04 -12.36 -11.79
C PHE A 96 2.83 -12.43 -12.72
N LYS A 97 2.88 -13.36 -13.68
CA LYS A 97 1.76 -13.62 -14.59
C LYS A 97 0.68 -14.46 -13.91
N ASN A 98 -0.58 -14.08 -14.06
CA ASN A 98 -1.75 -14.82 -13.58
C ASN A 98 -2.85 -14.81 -14.65
N GLY A 99 -2.93 -15.88 -15.44
CA GLY A 99 -3.81 -15.94 -16.60
C GLY A 99 -3.41 -14.92 -17.67
N ALA A 100 -4.37 -14.08 -18.08
CA ALA A 100 -4.15 -13.03 -19.08
C ALA A 100 -3.52 -11.75 -18.49
N ASN A 101 -3.57 -11.58 -17.17
CA ASN A 101 -3.09 -10.37 -16.50
C ASN A 101 -1.72 -10.60 -15.84
N TRP A 102 -1.04 -9.51 -15.59
CA TRP A 102 0.06 -9.46 -14.64
C TRP A 102 -0.45 -8.95 -13.30
N ILE A 103 0.09 -9.52 -12.23
CA ILE A 103 -0.15 -9.08 -10.87
C ILE A 103 1.11 -8.39 -10.38
N LEU A 104 0.94 -7.24 -9.77
CA LEU A 104 1.97 -6.58 -8.98
C LEU A 104 1.43 -6.43 -7.56
N GLY A 105 2.17 -6.90 -6.56
CA GLY A 105 1.69 -6.83 -5.18
C GLY A 105 2.78 -6.79 -4.12
N ALA A 106 2.41 -6.45 -2.91
CA ALA A 106 3.28 -6.37 -1.73
C ALA A 106 2.69 -7.19 -0.60
N PHE A 107 3.54 -7.92 0.12
CA PHE A 107 3.15 -8.59 1.36
C PHE A 107 3.28 -7.59 2.51
N ALA A 108 2.18 -7.27 3.16
CA ALA A 108 2.15 -6.39 4.32
C ALA A 108 1.44 -7.09 5.49
N ARG A 109 1.88 -6.79 6.70
CA ARG A 109 1.27 -7.32 7.93
C ARG A 109 0.36 -6.24 8.52
N ILE A 110 -0.83 -6.64 8.99
CA ILE A 110 -1.77 -5.71 9.65
C ILE A 110 -1.33 -5.47 11.10
N ASP A 111 -0.73 -6.46 11.75
CA ASP A 111 -0.23 -6.38 13.11
C ASP A 111 1.14 -7.08 13.26
N ASP A 112 1.79 -6.82 14.40
CA ASP A 112 3.04 -7.47 14.79
C ASP A 112 2.82 -8.91 15.29
N TYR A 113 1.57 -9.29 15.58
CA TYR A 113 1.17 -10.58 16.16
C TYR A 113 0.74 -11.58 15.08
N GLU A 114 1.63 -11.85 14.12
CA GLU A 114 1.72 -12.99 13.18
C GLU A 114 0.47 -13.60 12.50
N GLU A 115 -0.75 -13.18 12.80
CA GLU A 115 -1.96 -13.95 12.50
C GLU A 115 -2.57 -13.61 11.13
N ALA A 116 -2.33 -12.40 10.58
CA ALA A 116 -2.85 -12.02 9.25
C ALA A 116 -1.83 -11.28 8.39
N SER A 117 -1.18 -12.01 7.49
CA SER A 117 -0.40 -11.40 6.41
C SER A 117 -1.29 -11.16 5.18
N LEU A 118 -1.35 -9.91 4.74
CA LEU A 118 -2.10 -9.52 3.54
C LEU A 118 -1.20 -9.46 2.32
N PHE A 119 -1.74 -9.83 1.17
CA PHE A 119 -1.13 -9.56 -0.13
C PHE A 119 -1.93 -8.47 -0.84
N PHE A 120 -1.47 -7.23 -0.75
CA PHE A 120 -2.06 -6.12 -1.49
C PHE A 120 -1.59 -6.18 -2.94
N TYR A 121 -2.48 -6.04 -3.89
CA TYR A 121 -2.12 -6.17 -5.30
C TYR A 121 -2.94 -5.29 -6.23
N THR A 122 -2.37 -5.00 -7.40
CA THR A 122 -3.08 -4.43 -8.54
C THR A 122 -2.89 -5.32 -9.77
N ARG A 123 -3.84 -5.23 -10.72
CA ARG A 123 -3.79 -5.96 -11.98
C ARG A 123 -3.28 -5.06 -13.10
N MET A 124 -2.35 -5.58 -13.88
CA MET A 124 -1.75 -4.91 -15.03
C MET A 124 -2.04 -5.69 -16.31
N SER A 125 -2.26 -4.99 -17.41
CA SER A 125 -2.47 -5.60 -18.73
C SER A 125 -1.19 -6.20 -19.33
N GLY A 126 -0.02 -5.89 -18.76
CA GLY A 126 1.28 -6.34 -19.22
C GLY A 126 2.32 -6.42 -18.11
N GLU A 127 3.49 -6.94 -18.46
CA GLU A 127 4.63 -7.08 -17.54
C GLU A 127 5.04 -5.72 -16.96
N PRO A 128 5.46 -5.65 -15.67
CA PRO A 128 6.03 -4.43 -15.11
C PRO A 128 7.15 -3.87 -16.01
N PRO A 129 7.04 -2.63 -16.50
CA PRO A 129 7.93 -2.11 -17.55
C PRO A 129 9.33 -1.74 -17.03
N ALA A 130 9.55 -1.77 -15.71
CA ALA A 130 10.82 -1.48 -15.09
C ALA A 130 10.99 -2.20 -13.74
N GLY A 131 12.24 -2.27 -13.27
CA GLY A 131 12.63 -2.93 -12.03
C GLY A 131 12.37 -2.11 -10.75
N PHE A 132 11.85 -0.89 -10.87
CA PHE A 132 11.52 -0.03 -9.73
C PHE A 132 10.22 0.73 -9.97
N VAL A 133 9.58 1.16 -8.88
CA VAL A 133 8.55 2.19 -8.87
C VAL A 133 9.10 3.37 -8.06
N ARG A 134 9.14 4.55 -8.67
CA ARG A 134 9.49 5.79 -7.97
C ARG A 134 8.25 6.34 -7.28
N TYR A 135 8.41 6.83 -6.06
CA TYR A 135 7.33 7.36 -5.24
C TYR A 135 7.81 8.56 -4.42
N SER A 136 6.95 9.54 -4.20
CA SER A 136 7.24 10.67 -3.33
C SER A 136 5.96 11.08 -2.61
N PRO A 137 5.93 11.12 -1.26
CA PRO A 137 4.76 11.58 -0.53
C PRO A 137 4.37 13.03 -0.86
N ALA A 138 5.34 13.86 -1.25
CA ALA A 138 5.11 15.24 -1.68
C ALA A 138 4.62 15.35 -3.14
N LYS A 139 4.80 14.31 -3.96
CA LYS A 139 4.50 14.28 -5.40
C LYS A 139 3.81 12.97 -5.80
N THR A 140 2.71 12.64 -5.15
CA THR A 140 1.96 11.39 -5.34
C THR A 140 1.57 11.14 -6.79
N ALA A 141 1.13 12.17 -7.51
CA ALA A 141 0.77 12.11 -8.93
C ALA A 141 1.93 11.72 -9.86
N GLU A 142 3.19 11.85 -9.41
CA GLU A 142 4.38 11.48 -10.20
C GLU A 142 4.79 10.00 -10.03
N THR A 143 4.03 9.22 -9.27
CA THR A 143 4.28 7.78 -9.05
C THR A 143 4.28 7.02 -10.37
N ALA A 144 5.40 6.37 -10.69
CA ALA A 144 5.57 5.67 -11.95
C ALA A 144 6.65 4.59 -11.87
N PHE A 145 6.64 3.66 -12.83
CA PHE A 145 7.78 2.76 -13.03
C PHE A 145 9.02 3.54 -13.46
N SER A 146 10.18 3.13 -12.94
CA SER A 146 11.47 3.74 -13.26
C SER A 146 12.55 2.69 -13.50
N LYS A 147 13.41 2.95 -14.49
CA LYS A 147 14.64 2.17 -14.75
C LYS A 147 15.86 2.76 -14.04
N LYS A 148 15.72 3.93 -13.42
CA LYS A 148 16.78 4.68 -12.75
C LYS A 148 16.39 4.98 -11.31
N THR A 149 17.38 5.14 -10.45
CA THR A 149 17.21 5.39 -9.01
C THR A 149 17.99 6.64 -8.53
N ASP A 150 18.37 7.51 -9.46
CA ASP A 150 19.25 8.66 -9.24
C ASP A 150 18.52 10.02 -9.19
N GLU A 151 17.19 10.05 -9.39
CA GLU A 151 16.41 11.29 -9.27
C GLU A 151 16.18 11.63 -7.78
N HIS A 152 16.48 12.87 -7.42
CA HIS A 152 16.27 13.37 -6.07
C HIS A 152 14.78 13.54 -5.75
N GLY A 153 14.43 13.40 -4.47
CA GLY A 153 13.07 13.62 -3.97
C GLY A 153 12.11 12.45 -4.16
N PHE A 154 12.62 11.31 -4.63
CA PHE A 154 11.88 10.05 -4.75
C PHE A 154 12.51 8.95 -3.92
N VAL A 155 11.66 8.06 -3.44
CA VAL A 155 12.03 6.74 -2.95
C VAL A 155 11.76 5.72 -4.05
N TYR A 156 12.54 4.66 -4.10
CA TYR A 156 12.48 3.67 -5.16
C TYR A 156 12.17 2.29 -4.59
N ILE A 157 10.96 1.80 -4.88
CA ILE A 157 10.54 0.48 -4.45
C ILE A 157 10.91 -0.53 -5.52
N LYS A 158 11.66 -1.57 -5.13
CA LYS A 158 12.11 -2.62 -6.05
C LYS A 158 10.93 -3.46 -6.53
N VAL A 159 10.91 -3.73 -7.83
CA VAL A 159 10.01 -4.69 -8.47
C VAL A 159 10.77 -5.99 -8.72
N VAL A 160 10.35 -7.06 -8.06
CA VAL A 160 10.90 -8.42 -8.18
C VAL A 160 9.96 -9.23 -9.06
N LYS A 161 10.41 -9.53 -10.27
CA LYS A 161 9.70 -10.45 -11.17
C LYS A 161 9.90 -11.89 -10.69
N LEU A 162 8.80 -12.59 -10.39
CA LEU A 162 8.82 -14.02 -10.11
C LEU A 162 8.73 -14.81 -11.41
N ALA A 163 9.34 -15.99 -11.43
CA ALA A 163 9.26 -16.91 -12.56
C ALA A 163 7.84 -17.45 -12.78
N GLU A 164 7.13 -17.69 -11.67
CA GLU A 164 5.77 -18.23 -11.65
C GLU A 164 4.91 -17.49 -10.62
N LYS A 165 3.61 -17.78 -10.63
CA LYS A 165 2.66 -17.27 -9.64
C LYS A 165 3.12 -17.65 -8.22
N HIS A 166 3.02 -16.71 -7.28
CA HIS A 166 3.34 -16.99 -5.89
C HIS A 166 2.40 -18.06 -5.31
N PRO A 167 2.91 -19.18 -4.75
CA PRO A 167 2.07 -20.33 -4.37
C PRO A 167 1.10 -20.04 -3.23
N LEU A 168 1.43 -19.07 -2.37
CA LEU A 168 0.62 -18.71 -1.20
C LEU A 168 -0.42 -17.61 -1.48
N VAL A 169 -0.50 -17.10 -2.71
CA VAL A 169 -1.46 -16.05 -3.09
C VAL A 169 -2.62 -16.65 -3.89
N GLN A 170 -3.83 -16.55 -3.33
CA GLN A 170 -5.08 -16.92 -3.99
C GLN A 170 -5.90 -15.66 -4.30
N PHE A 171 -6.67 -15.67 -5.38
CA PHE A 171 -7.43 -14.52 -5.89
C PHE A 171 -8.92 -14.85 -5.98
#